data_AF-R9LPW1-F1
#
_entry.id   AF-R9LPW1-F1
#
_cell.length_a   1.000
_cell.length_b   1.000
_cell.length_c   1.000
_cell.angle_alpha   90.00
_cell.angle_beta   90.00
_cell.angle_gamma   90.00
#
_symmetry.space_group_name_H-M   'P 1'
#
loop_
_entity.id
_entity.type
_entity.pdbx_description
1 polymer ?
#
loop_
_entity_poly.entity_id
_entity_poly.type
_entity_poly.pdbx_seq_one_letter_code
_entity_poly.pdbx_strand_id
1 'polypeptide(L)'
;MAKSERQQTIFNVGIMVICVVAFLNVLVPVFIKKPKSDTPFDQVTEKTLEGIDMTNYPSQDIQSVRRFFQLDPQHFDQIGFYRTNDAMSADELLIVQFSDPKSADQFKNSVEKRIQDQIDVYSGYAPEQEDTMKKAIIDIYQNYALYVSGPQADRIEQNFINAL
;
A
#
# COMPACT_ATOMS: atom_id res chain seq x y z
N MET A 1 33.33 -0.57 47.70
CA MET A 1 31.96 -0.98 47.32
C MET A 1 31.22 0.11 46.53
N ALA A 2 31.00 1.32 47.06
CA ALA A 2 30.19 2.34 46.39
C ALA A 2 30.61 2.74 44.94
N LYS A 3 31.90 2.64 44.58
CA LYS A 3 32.39 3.02 43.24
C LYS A 3 32.01 2.01 42.15
N SER A 4 31.96 0.70 42.47
CA SER A 4 31.58 -0.33 41.48
C SER A 4 30.06 -0.37 41.26
N GLU A 5 29.27 -0.13 42.32
CA GLU A 5 27.81 -0.01 42.20
C GLU A 5 27.42 1.16 41.30
N ARG A 6 28.05 2.33 41.48
CA ARG A 6 27.81 3.52 40.65
C ARG A 6 28.16 3.27 39.17
N GLN A 7 29.22 2.51 38.91
CA GLN A 7 29.67 2.17 37.56
C GLN A 7 28.72 1.16 36.90
N GLN A 8 28.22 0.19 37.66
CA GLN A 8 27.19 -0.76 37.23
C GLN A 8 25.85 -0.05 36.94
N THR A 9 25.44 0.92 37.77
CA THR A 9 24.22 1.70 37.54
C THR A 9 24.32 2.54 36.27
N ILE A 10 25.46 3.22 36.04
CA ILE A 10 25.68 4.00 34.81
C ILE A 10 25.63 3.09 33.57
N PHE A 11 26.24 1.91 33.65
CA PHE A 11 26.20 0.92 32.57
C PHE A 11 24.78 0.44 32.27
N ASN A 12 24.00 0.09 33.29
CA ASN A 12 22.60 -0.34 33.14
C ASN A 12 21.69 0.77 32.59
N VAL A 13 21.89 2.02 33.04
CA VAL A 13 21.16 3.19 32.50
C VAL A 13 21.53 3.41 31.03
N GLY A 14 22.81 3.24 30.66
CA GLY A 14 23.24 3.32 29.26
C GLY A 14 22.52 2.30 28.37
N ILE A 15 22.44 1.04 28.80
CA ILE A 15 21.69 -0.01 28.08
C ILE A 15 20.21 0.34 27.98
N MET A 16 19.60 0.80 29.08
CA MET A 16 18.18 1.17 29.12
C MET A 16 17.86 2.28 28.11
N VAL A 17 18.70 3.32 28.04
CA VAL A 17 18.54 4.43 27.08
C VAL A 17 18.64 3.93 25.63
N ILE A 18 19.60 3.06 25.33
CA ILE A 18 19.75 2.48 23.99
C ILE A 18 18.50 1.66 23.60
N CYS A 19 17.98 0.83 24.51
CA CYS A 19 16.78 0.06 24.27
C CYS A 19 15.56 0.96 24.02
N VAL A 20 15.41 2.05 24.79
CA VAL A 20 14.32 3.02 24.59
C VAL A 20 14.43 3.70 23.24
N VAL A 21 15.63 4.13 22.82
CA VAL A 21 15.84 4.76 21.51
C VAL A 21 15.57 3.78 20.36
N ALA A 22 16.03 2.53 20.46
CA ALA A 22 15.75 1.50 19.46
C ALA A 22 14.24 1.21 19.36
N PHE A 23 13.56 1.11 20.51
CA PHE A 23 12.11 0.89 20.58
C PHE A 23 11.33 2.06 19.98
N LEU A 24 11.73 3.31 20.28
CA LEU A 24 11.10 4.49 19.70
C LEU A 24 11.32 4.57 18.18
N ASN A 25 12.48 4.18 17.65
CA ASN A 25 12.70 4.13 16.20
C ASN A 25 11.76 3.14 15.48
N VAL A 26 11.35 2.06 16.14
CA VAL A 26 10.39 1.09 15.60
C VAL A 26 8.94 1.55 15.77
N LEU A 27 8.60 2.19 16.90
CA LEU A 27 7.23 2.62 17.19
C LEU A 27 6.82 3.93 16.53
N VAL A 28 7.71 4.91 16.44
CA VAL A 28 7.37 6.24 15.92
C VAL A 28 6.78 6.18 14.50
N PRO A 29 7.32 5.40 13.54
CA PRO A 29 6.73 5.27 12.20
C PRO A 29 5.29 4.71 12.22
N VAL A 30 4.96 3.83 13.19
CA VAL A 30 3.63 3.23 13.32
C VAL A 30 2.56 4.27 13.69
N PHE A 31 2.96 5.36 14.35
CA PHE A 31 2.04 6.44 14.74
C PHE A 31 2.04 7.64 13.79
N ILE A 32 2.94 7.69 12.81
CA ILE A 32 2.96 8.75 11.79
C ILE A 32 1.91 8.39 10.74
N LYS A 33 0.71 8.98 10.88
CA LYS A 33 -0.29 8.94 9.82
C LYS A 33 0.20 9.80 8.66
N LYS A 34 0.24 9.22 7.45
CA LYS A 34 0.45 9.98 6.21
C LYS A 34 -0.60 11.10 6.10
N PRO A 35 -0.28 12.24 5.47
CA PRO A 35 -1.18 13.41 5.45
C PRO A 35 -2.47 13.13 4.67
N LYS A 36 -3.46 14.01 4.87
CA LYS A 36 -4.63 14.11 4.02
C LYS A 36 -4.29 14.93 2.78
N SER A 37 -4.81 14.53 1.61
CA SER A 37 -4.75 15.33 0.39
C SER A 37 -6.05 16.10 0.16
N ASP A 38 -5.96 17.33 -0.34
CA ASP A 38 -7.10 18.12 -0.81
C ASP A 38 -7.21 18.09 -2.35
N THR A 39 -6.33 17.37 -3.04
CA THR A 39 -6.34 17.23 -4.51
C THR A 39 -7.57 16.43 -4.95
N PRO A 40 -8.34 16.90 -5.95
CA PRO A 40 -9.48 16.15 -6.51
C PRO A 40 -9.08 14.79 -7.11
N PHE A 41 -9.98 13.80 -7.04
CA PHE A 41 -9.71 12.43 -7.49
C PHE A 41 -9.36 12.31 -8.98
N ASP A 42 -10.02 13.07 -9.83
CA ASP A 42 -9.73 13.14 -11.26
C ASP A 42 -8.29 13.62 -11.50
N GLN A 43 -7.86 14.65 -10.79
CA GLN A 43 -6.49 15.17 -10.86
C GLN A 43 -5.45 14.19 -10.28
N VAL A 44 -5.77 13.52 -9.16
CA VAL A 44 -4.89 12.46 -8.60
C VAL A 44 -4.73 11.34 -9.62
N THR A 45 -5.83 10.87 -10.21
CA THR A 45 -5.83 9.78 -11.18
C THR A 45 -5.09 10.17 -12.45
N GLU A 46 -5.35 11.34 -13.02
CA GLU A 46 -4.68 11.85 -14.22
C GLU A 46 -3.16 11.90 -14.03
N LYS A 47 -2.69 12.52 -12.93
CA LYS A 47 -1.26 12.61 -12.62
C LYS A 47 -0.63 11.26 -12.32
N THR A 48 -1.34 10.39 -11.60
CA THR A 48 -0.87 9.03 -11.29
C THR A 48 -0.55 8.26 -12.57
N LEU A 49 -1.42 8.40 -13.58
CA LEU A 49 -1.34 7.68 -14.85
C LEU A 49 -0.51 8.42 -15.92
N GLU A 50 0.06 9.58 -15.60
CA GLU A 50 0.80 10.39 -16.57
C GLU A 50 2.07 9.67 -17.07
N GLY A 51 2.10 9.43 -18.38
CA GLY A 51 3.22 8.77 -19.05
C GLY A 51 3.38 7.28 -18.72
N ILE A 52 2.35 6.66 -18.14
CA ILE A 52 2.24 5.22 -17.89
C ILE A 52 1.71 4.53 -19.17
N ASP A 53 2.32 3.42 -19.59
CA ASP A 53 1.74 2.58 -20.64
C ASP A 53 0.48 1.89 -20.10
N MET A 54 -0.68 2.31 -20.58
CA MET A 54 -1.99 1.82 -20.15
C MET A 54 -2.44 0.55 -20.87
N THR A 55 -1.61 -0.04 -21.75
CA THR A 55 -1.94 -1.27 -22.49
C THR A 55 -2.35 -2.40 -21.54
N ASN A 56 -1.65 -2.55 -20.40
CA ASN A 56 -1.97 -3.55 -19.39
C ASN A 56 -2.92 -3.05 -18.28
N TYR A 57 -3.28 -1.77 -18.31
CA TYR A 57 -4.11 -1.12 -17.29
C TYR A 57 -5.37 -0.46 -17.89
N PRO A 58 -6.19 -1.13 -18.73
CA PRO A 58 -7.45 -0.55 -19.17
C PRO A 58 -8.43 -0.44 -17.99
N SER A 59 -9.20 0.66 -17.95
CA SER A 59 -10.20 0.90 -16.91
C SER A 59 -11.23 -0.21 -16.85
N GLN A 60 -11.57 -0.62 -15.63
CA GLN A 60 -12.57 -1.62 -15.32
C GLN A 60 -13.80 -0.98 -14.67
N ASP A 61 -14.90 -1.72 -14.69
CA ASP A 61 -16.14 -1.29 -14.05
C ASP A 61 -16.14 -1.54 -12.54
N ILE A 62 -17.14 -0.96 -11.88
CA ILE A 62 -17.30 -1.10 -10.43
C ILE A 62 -17.64 -2.52 -9.99
N GLN A 63 -18.21 -3.35 -10.89
CA GLN A 63 -18.53 -4.74 -10.60
C GLN A 63 -17.26 -5.58 -10.50
N SER A 64 -16.25 -5.24 -11.30
CA SER A 64 -14.93 -5.85 -11.25
C SER A 64 -14.26 -5.60 -9.90
N VAL A 65 -14.42 -4.40 -9.32
CA VAL A 65 -13.90 -4.10 -7.97
C VAL A 65 -14.49 -5.05 -6.92
N ARG A 66 -15.82 -5.24 -6.93
CA ARG A 66 -16.49 -6.20 -6.02
C ARG A 66 -16.00 -7.63 -6.27
N ARG A 67 -15.84 -8.01 -7.54
CA ARG A 67 -15.42 -9.37 -7.92
C ARG A 67 -14.00 -9.69 -7.47
N PHE A 68 -13.04 -8.80 -7.74
CA PHE A 68 -11.62 -9.09 -7.51
C PHE A 68 -11.20 -8.79 -6.08
N PHE A 69 -11.62 -7.66 -5.52
CA PHE A 69 -11.18 -7.23 -4.18
C PHE A 69 -12.20 -7.50 -3.08
N GLN A 70 -13.44 -7.88 -3.42
CA GLN A 70 -14.53 -8.03 -2.45
C GLN A 70 -14.79 -6.75 -1.65
N LEU A 71 -14.39 -5.60 -2.20
CA LEU A 71 -14.67 -4.29 -1.64
C LEU A 71 -16.11 -3.90 -1.94
N ASP A 72 -16.78 -3.25 -0.99
CA ASP A 72 -18.05 -2.58 -1.26
C ASP A 72 -17.79 -1.13 -1.68
N PRO A 73 -18.03 -0.77 -2.95
CA PRO A 73 -17.98 0.60 -3.44
C PRO A 73 -18.67 1.66 -2.59
N GLN A 74 -19.70 1.30 -1.81
CA GLN A 74 -20.41 2.27 -0.95
C GLN A 74 -19.54 2.82 0.19
N HIS A 75 -18.43 2.18 0.52
CA HIS A 75 -17.47 2.64 1.52
C HIS A 75 -16.41 3.60 0.97
N PHE A 76 -16.40 3.84 -0.33
CA PHE A 76 -15.42 4.68 -1.01
C PHE A 76 -16.13 5.82 -1.73
N ASP A 77 -15.52 7.00 -1.71
CA ASP A 77 -16.06 8.18 -2.37
C ASP A 77 -15.89 8.04 -3.89
N GLN A 78 -14.70 7.60 -4.32
CA GLN A 78 -14.34 7.38 -5.72
C GLN A 78 -13.36 6.20 -5.85
N ILE A 79 -13.48 5.46 -6.95
CA ILE A 79 -12.65 4.27 -7.23
C ILE A 79 -12.24 4.29 -8.71
N GLY A 80 -10.96 4.07 -8.97
CA GLY A 80 -10.39 3.81 -10.28
C GLY A 80 -9.69 2.47 -10.26
N PHE A 81 -10.16 1.51 -11.05
CA PHE A 81 -9.58 0.18 -11.15
C PHE A 81 -9.19 -0.14 -12.58
N TYR A 82 -8.00 -0.69 -12.77
CA TYR A 82 -7.36 -0.87 -14.06
C TYR A 82 -6.62 -2.20 -14.10
N ARG A 83 -6.93 -3.02 -15.10
CA ARG A 83 -6.25 -4.28 -15.42
C ARG A 83 -6.75 -4.81 -16.75
N THR A 84 -6.01 -5.70 -17.40
CA THR A 84 -6.54 -6.43 -18.55
C THR A 84 -7.54 -7.52 -18.15
N ASN A 85 -8.33 -7.99 -19.11
CA ASN A 85 -9.17 -9.19 -18.94
C ASN A 85 -8.38 -10.50 -19.06
N ASP A 86 -7.07 -10.44 -19.30
CA ASP A 86 -6.21 -11.62 -19.34
C ASP A 86 -6.05 -12.18 -17.92
N ALA A 87 -6.48 -13.42 -17.73
CA ALA A 87 -6.37 -14.12 -16.45
C ALA A 87 -4.90 -14.37 -16.05
N MET A 88 -3.97 -14.40 -17.01
CA MET A 88 -2.55 -14.63 -16.75
C MET A 88 -1.81 -13.36 -16.33
N SER A 89 -2.35 -12.18 -16.61
CA SER A 89 -1.71 -10.92 -16.23
C SER A 89 -1.86 -10.65 -14.72
N ALA A 90 -0.73 -10.40 -14.07
CA ALA A 90 -0.65 -9.90 -12.70
C ALA A 90 -0.62 -8.37 -12.61
N ASP A 91 -0.74 -7.64 -13.72
CA ASP A 91 -0.70 -6.18 -13.75
C ASP A 91 -2.07 -5.63 -13.33
N GLU A 92 -2.10 -4.97 -12.17
CA GLU A 92 -3.32 -4.39 -11.60
C GLU A 92 -2.99 -3.02 -11.00
N LEU A 93 -3.92 -2.08 -11.09
CA LEU A 93 -3.83 -0.77 -10.45
C LEU A 93 -5.20 -0.40 -9.89
N LEU A 94 -5.24 -0.03 -8.61
CA LEU A 94 -6.44 0.39 -7.91
C LEU A 94 -6.14 1.66 -7.12
N ILE A 95 -6.88 2.74 -7.40
CA ILE A 95 -6.85 3.99 -6.65
C ILE A 95 -8.22 4.17 -6.02
N VAL A 96 -8.25 4.49 -4.73
CA VAL A 96 -9.49 4.81 -4.02
C VAL A 96 -9.37 6.12 -3.26
N GLN A 97 -10.47 6.86 -3.19
CA GLN A 97 -10.67 7.98 -2.28
C GLN A 97 -11.74 7.59 -1.25
N PHE A 98 -11.57 7.99 0.00
CA PHE A 98 -12.52 7.71 1.06
C PHE A 98 -12.48 8.79 2.15
N SER A 99 -13.64 8.99 2.78
CA SER A 99 -13.80 9.93 3.90
C SER A 99 -13.82 9.23 5.26
N ASP A 100 -14.22 7.95 5.33
CA ASP A 100 -14.20 7.16 6.57
C ASP A 100 -12.85 6.47 6.75
N PRO A 101 -12.13 6.71 7.86
CA PRO A 101 -10.89 5.98 8.17
C PRO A 101 -11.02 4.45 8.17
N LYS A 102 -12.21 3.90 8.43
CA LYS A 102 -12.44 2.44 8.37
C LYS A 102 -12.28 1.88 6.96
N SER A 103 -12.50 2.69 5.94
CA SER A 103 -12.32 2.28 4.54
C SER A 103 -10.86 2.01 4.20
N ALA A 104 -9.91 2.64 4.91
CA ALA A 104 -8.49 2.34 4.78
C ALA A 104 -8.16 0.91 5.23
N ASP A 105 -8.70 0.48 6.38
CA ASP A 105 -8.50 -0.88 6.89
C ASP A 105 -9.19 -1.92 5.98
N GLN A 106 -10.38 -1.61 5.49
CA GLN A 106 -11.09 -2.47 4.52
C GLN A 106 -10.28 -2.62 3.23
N PHE A 107 -9.80 -1.51 2.66
CA PHE A 107 -8.94 -1.50 1.49
C PHE A 107 -7.70 -2.38 1.70
N LYS A 108 -6.95 -2.13 2.77
CA LYS A 108 -5.72 -2.86 3.10
C LYS A 108 -5.97 -4.38 3.14
N ASN A 109 -6.96 -4.80 3.94
CA ASN A 109 -7.23 -6.23 4.14
C ASN A 109 -7.68 -6.91 2.85
N SER A 110 -8.53 -6.27 2.07
CA SER A 110 -9.01 -6.80 0.78
C SER A 110 -7.89 -6.89 -0.25
N VAL A 111 -7.02 -5.88 -0.34
CA VAL A 111 -5.89 -5.89 -1.27
C VAL A 111 -4.84 -6.92 -0.85
N GLU A 112 -4.48 -6.99 0.44
CA GLU A 112 -3.53 -8.01 0.93
C GLU A 112 -4.06 -9.42 0.67
N LYS A 113 -5.36 -9.65 0.87
CA LYS A 113 -6.01 -10.91 0.51
C LYS A 113 -5.90 -11.17 -1.00
N ARG A 114 -6.21 -10.19 -1.84
CA ARG A 114 -6.10 -10.30 -3.31
C ARG A 114 -4.69 -10.67 -3.73
N ILE A 115 -3.68 -10.04 -3.13
CA ILE A 115 -2.27 -10.34 -3.41
C ILE A 115 -1.95 -11.78 -3.06
N GLN A 116 -2.30 -12.21 -1.84
CA GLN A 116 -2.03 -13.59 -1.40
C GLN A 116 -2.75 -14.62 -2.26
N ASP A 117 -4.03 -14.41 -2.57
CA ASP A 117 -4.80 -15.31 -3.43
C ASP A 117 -4.15 -15.46 -4.81
N GLN A 118 -3.60 -14.38 -5.39
CA GLN A 118 -2.89 -14.44 -6.68
C GLN A 118 -1.52 -15.11 -6.58
N ILE A 119 -0.76 -14.87 -5.51
CA ILE A 119 0.50 -15.59 -5.26
C ILE A 119 0.23 -17.10 -5.23
N ASP A 120 -0.82 -17.52 -4.53
CA ASP A 120 -1.20 -18.93 -4.44
C ASP A 120 -1.60 -19.51 -5.81
N VAL A 121 -2.30 -18.72 -6.64
CA VAL A 121 -2.67 -19.11 -8.02
C VAL A 121 -1.45 -19.25 -8.92
N TYR A 122 -0.44 -18.38 -8.80
CA TYR A 122 0.75 -18.40 -9.66
C TYR A 122 1.83 -19.37 -9.18
N SER A 123 1.80 -19.77 -7.91
CA SER A 123 2.81 -20.63 -7.28
C SER A 123 3.03 -21.93 -8.07
N GLY A 124 4.28 -22.11 -8.54
CA GLY A 124 4.69 -23.30 -9.30
C GLY A 124 4.17 -23.37 -10.75
N TYR A 125 3.42 -22.37 -11.21
CA TYR A 125 2.87 -22.31 -12.58
C TYR A 125 3.37 -21.10 -13.38
N ALA A 126 3.42 -19.91 -12.77
CA ALA A 126 3.83 -18.66 -13.42
C ALA A 126 4.77 -17.85 -12.50
N PRO A 127 6.05 -18.25 -12.36
CA PRO A 127 6.99 -17.63 -11.41
C PRO A 127 7.18 -16.12 -11.59
N GLU A 128 7.14 -15.62 -12.84
CA GLU A 128 7.24 -14.18 -13.12
C GLU A 128 6.03 -13.40 -12.57
N GLN A 129 4.82 -13.96 -12.73
CA GLN A 129 3.59 -13.33 -12.23
C GLN A 129 3.52 -13.40 -10.69
N GLU A 130 4.00 -14.49 -10.11
CA GLU A 130 4.15 -14.63 -8.66
C GLU A 130 5.10 -13.56 -8.10
N ASP A 131 6.26 -13.34 -8.74
CA ASP A 131 7.22 -12.29 -8.36
C ASP A 131 6.63 -10.88 -8.50
N THR A 132 5.88 -10.62 -9.59
CA THR A 132 5.12 -9.38 -9.77
C THR A 132 4.16 -9.11 -8.60
N MET A 133 3.41 -10.13 -8.16
CA MET A 133 2.49 -9.99 -7.01
C MET A 133 3.23 -9.79 -5.69
N LYS A 134 4.36 -10.46 -5.47
CA LYS A 134 5.19 -10.29 -4.25
C LYS A 134 5.80 -8.89 -4.14
N LYS A 135 5.99 -8.22 -5.28
CA LYS A 135 6.50 -6.85 -5.37
C LYS A 135 5.38 -5.81 -5.48
N ALA A 136 4.11 -6.22 -5.37
CA ALA A 136 3.01 -5.29 -5.40
C ALA A 136 3.11 -4.28 -4.25
N ILE A 137 2.72 -3.05 -4.56
CA ILE A 137 2.82 -1.91 -3.66
C ILE A 137 1.42 -1.60 -3.13
N ILE A 138 1.33 -1.35 -1.83
CA ILE A 138 0.13 -0.83 -1.16
C ILE A 138 0.53 0.43 -0.43
N ASP A 139 -0.15 1.54 -0.73
CA ASP A 139 0.21 2.82 -0.17
C ASP A 139 -1.04 3.57 0.32
N ILE A 140 -1.12 3.81 1.64
CA ILE A 140 -2.34 4.28 2.31
C ILE A 140 -2.09 5.63 2.96
N TYR A 141 -2.87 6.62 2.53
CA TYR A 141 -2.95 7.97 3.05
C TYR A 141 -4.26 8.17 3.83
N GLN A 142 -4.46 9.34 4.44
CA GLN A 142 -5.63 9.58 5.29
C GLN A 142 -6.98 9.49 4.55
N ASN A 143 -7.00 9.81 3.26
CA ASN A 143 -8.22 9.83 2.45
C ASN A 143 -8.03 9.23 1.05
N TYR A 144 -6.88 8.62 0.79
CA TYR A 144 -6.53 7.98 -0.46
C TYR A 144 -5.79 6.69 -0.20
N ALA A 145 -5.93 5.72 -1.09
CA ALA A 145 -5.04 4.57 -1.12
C ALA A 145 -4.78 4.10 -2.55
N LEU A 146 -3.59 3.56 -2.75
CA LEU A 146 -3.10 2.96 -3.97
C LEU A 146 -2.77 1.48 -3.73
N TYR A 147 -3.12 0.65 -4.70
CA TYR A 147 -2.56 -0.66 -4.91
C TYR A 147 -2.08 -0.74 -6.35
N VAL A 148 -0.85 -1.24 -6.56
CA VAL A 148 -0.32 -1.44 -7.90
C VAL A 148 0.61 -2.65 -7.95
N SER A 149 0.48 -3.43 -9.03
CA SER A 149 1.37 -4.51 -9.41
C SER A 149 1.73 -4.37 -10.90
N GLY A 150 2.90 -4.90 -11.26
CA GLY A 150 3.42 -4.88 -12.63
C GLY A 150 4.68 -4.05 -12.79
N PRO A 151 5.27 -4.02 -14.00
CA PRO A 151 6.60 -3.47 -14.23
C PRO A 151 6.71 -1.96 -14.03
N GLN A 152 5.58 -1.23 -14.01
CA GLN A 152 5.54 0.22 -13.81
C GLN A 152 5.16 0.63 -12.38
N ALA A 153 5.05 -0.33 -11.44
CA ALA A 153 4.54 -0.11 -10.08
C ALA A 153 5.26 1.03 -9.34
N ASP A 154 6.59 1.03 -9.31
CA ASP A 154 7.38 2.09 -8.65
C ASP A 154 7.06 3.48 -9.24
N ARG A 155 6.95 3.59 -10.57
CA ARG A 155 6.67 4.87 -11.22
C ARG A 155 5.24 5.34 -10.92
N ILE A 156 4.27 4.42 -10.94
CA ILE A 156 2.88 4.70 -10.59
C ILE A 156 2.78 5.17 -9.14
N GLU A 157 3.47 4.49 -8.21
CA GLU A 157 3.53 4.91 -6.80
C GLU A 157 4.10 6.31 -6.65
N GLN A 158 5.24 6.61 -7.28
CA GLN A 158 5.85 7.94 -7.23
C GLN A 158 4.93 9.02 -7.81
N ASN A 159 4.28 8.75 -8.95
CA ASN A 159 3.31 9.68 -9.53
C ASN A 159 2.12 9.93 -8.58
N PHE A 160 1.59 8.88 -7.96
CA PHE A 160 0.52 8.98 -6.97
C PHE A 160 0.92 9.82 -5.77
N ILE A 161 2.09 9.54 -5.16
CA ILE A 161 2.61 10.30 -4.02
C ILE A 161 2.77 11.78 -4.37
N ASN A 162 3.25 12.10 -5.58
CA ASN A 162 3.42 13.48 -6.05
C ASN A 162 2.09 14.17 -6.41
N ALA A 163 1.03 13.41 -6.64
CA ALA A 163 -0.28 13.93 -6.97
C ALA A 163 -1.13 14.27 -5.73
N LEU A 164 -0.84 13.65 -4.59
CA LEU A 164 -1.49 13.90 -3.30
C LEU A 164 -1.03 15.23 -2.67
#